data_AF-A0A9X9AD87-F1
#
_entry.id   AF-A0A9X9AD87-F1
#
_cell.length_a   1.000
_cell.length_b   1.000
_cell.length_c   1.000
_cell.angle_alpha   90.00
_cell.angle_beta   90.00
_cell.angle_gamma   90.00
#
_symmetry.space_group_name_H-M   'P 1'
#
loop_
_entity.id
_entity.type
_entity.pdbx_description
1 polymer ?
#
loop_
_entity_poly.entity_id
_entity_poly.type
_entity_poly.pdbx_seq_one_letter_code
_entity_poly.pdbx_strand_id
1 'polypeptide(L)'
;YGLSMFQEDWAGNGQDVREARLKNGYSRKVSDKQWNSWNNQRISGQHDTSYQYDGGATSEYLWVRAGGNTQSTIGTGKTFNINQPSQPEMGNLDF
;
A
#
# COMPACT_ATOMS: atom_id res chain seq x y z
N TYR A 1 7.23 13.37 -7.99
CA TYR A 1 6.68 12.02 -8.20
C TYR A 1 7.10 11.17 -7.00
N GLY A 2 6.13 10.65 -6.25
CA GLY A 2 6.38 9.80 -5.07
C GLY A 2 6.58 8.34 -5.47
N LEU A 3 7.13 7.54 -4.57
CA LEU A 3 7.17 6.09 -4.71
C LEU A 3 5.75 5.55 -4.47
N SER A 4 5.24 4.76 -5.42
CA SER A 4 3.89 4.18 -5.35
C SER A 4 3.91 2.71 -5.70
N MET A 5 2.91 2.00 -5.17
CA MET A 5 2.50 0.69 -5.64
C MET A 5 1.08 0.80 -6.16
N PHE A 6 0.74 -0.05 -7.13
CA PHE A 6 -0.61 -0.13 -7.68
C PHE A 6 -1.04 -1.58 -7.82
N GLN A 7 -2.35 -1.79 -7.79
CA GLN A 7 -2.98 -3.06 -8.13
C GLN A 7 -3.94 -2.79 -9.28
N GLU A 8 -3.79 -3.54 -10.37
CA GLU A 8 -4.57 -3.39 -11.59
C GLU A 8 -5.14 -4.73 -12.03
N ASP A 9 -6.33 -4.69 -12.64
CA ASP A 9 -6.81 -5.76 -13.50
C ASP A 9 -6.63 -5.36 -14.96
N TRP A 10 -5.63 -5.95 -15.61
CA TRP A 10 -5.38 -5.81 -17.04
C TRP A 10 -6.04 -6.93 -17.87
N ALA A 11 -6.36 -8.06 -17.25
CA ALA A 11 -6.80 -9.27 -17.95
C ALA A 11 -8.30 -9.25 -18.31
N GLY A 12 -9.03 -8.20 -17.90
CA GLY A 12 -10.46 -8.06 -18.14
C GLY A 12 -11.29 -9.05 -17.31
N ASN A 13 -10.77 -9.48 -16.16
CA ASN A 13 -11.43 -10.43 -15.27
C ASN A 13 -11.95 -9.72 -14.01
N GLY A 14 -12.56 -8.55 -14.22
CA GLY A 14 -12.97 -7.63 -13.16
C GLY A 14 -14.01 -8.20 -12.18
N GLN A 15 -14.62 -9.35 -12.48
CA GLN A 15 -15.43 -10.12 -11.53
C GLN A 15 -14.61 -10.79 -10.41
N ASP A 16 -13.31 -11.01 -10.62
CA ASP A 16 -12.45 -11.68 -9.66
C ASP A 16 -11.83 -10.68 -8.69
N VAL A 17 -11.93 -10.97 -7.39
CA VAL A 17 -11.34 -10.11 -6.35
C VAL A 17 -9.84 -10.39 -6.23
N ARG A 18 -9.06 -9.31 -6.20
CA ARG A 18 -7.61 -9.34 -5.97
C ARG A 18 -7.29 -8.48 -4.75
N GLU A 19 -6.36 -8.94 -3.91
CA GLU A 19 -5.90 -8.18 -2.75
C GLU A 19 -4.39 -8.28 -2.62
N ALA A 20 -3.76 -7.15 -2.35
CA ALA A 20 -2.36 -7.06 -1.97
C ALA A 20 -2.24 -6.42 -0.59
N ARG A 21 -1.24 -6.88 0.17
CA ARG A 21 -0.90 -6.32 1.48
C ARG A 21 0.51 -5.74 1.43
N LEU A 22 0.65 -4.55 1.97
CA LEU A 22 1.89 -3.78 1.97
C LEU A 22 2.30 -3.50 3.41
N LYS A 23 3.53 -3.85 3.75
CA LYS A 23 4.19 -3.48 5.01
C LYS A 23 5.67 -3.29 4.75
N ASN A 24 6.38 -2.73 5.73
CA ASN A 24 7.84 -2.59 5.70
C ASN A 24 8.33 -1.76 4.50
N GLY A 25 7.62 -0.65 4.21
CA GLY A 25 8.00 0.32 3.18
C GLY A 25 9.05 1.29 3.71
N TYR A 26 10.24 1.32 3.11
CA TYR A 26 11.34 2.18 3.53
C TYR A 26 12.03 2.84 2.34
N SER A 27 12.57 4.03 2.59
CA SER A 27 13.53 4.67 1.70
C SER A 27 14.84 4.91 2.45
N ARG A 28 15.97 4.91 1.74
CA ARG A 28 17.29 5.17 2.33
C ARG A 28 17.96 6.33 1.60
N LYS A 29 18.38 7.35 2.33
CA LYS A 29 19.20 8.41 1.78
C LYS A 29 20.58 7.86 1.43
N VAL A 30 21.06 8.15 0.22
CA VAL A 30 22.34 7.61 -0.27
C VAL A 30 23.54 8.26 0.41
N SER A 31 23.46 9.55 0.74
CA SER A 31 24.55 10.36 1.29
C SER A 31 24.90 10.00 2.72
N ASP A 32 23.91 10.04 3.61
CA ASP A 32 24.07 9.87 5.06
C ASP A 32 23.57 8.51 5.57
N LYS A 33 23.12 7.64 4.65
CA LYS A 33 22.63 6.29 4.91
C LYS A 33 21.41 6.22 5.84
N GLN A 34 20.75 7.34 6.12
CA GLN A 34 19.57 7.39 6.99
C GLN A 34 18.37 6.69 6.35
N TRP A 35 17.65 5.92 7.17
CA TRP A 35 16.37 5.33 6.82
C TRP A 35 15.23 6.31 7.06
N ASN A 36 14.23 6.24 6.18
CA ASN A 36 12.96 6.92 6.33
C ASN A 36 11.83 5.89 6.15
N SER A 37 11.07 5.71 7.23
CA SER A 37 9.94 4.78 7.33
C SER A 37 8.70 5.38 6.68
N TRP A 38 8.02 4.61 5.82
CA TRP A 38 6.75 5.02 5.22
C TRP A 38 5.59 4.62 6.12
N ASN A 39 5.54 5.17 7.33
CA ASN A 39 4.48 4.88 8.29
C ASN A 39 3.18 5.65 8.01
N ASN A 40 3.23 6.72 7.20
CA ASN A 40 2.09 7.47 6.71
C ASN A 40 1.95 7.27 5.21
N GLN A 41 0.89 6.61 4.76
CA GLN A 41 0.68 6.26 3.36
C GLN A 41 -0.73 6.60 2.90
N ARG A 42 -0.86 7.02 1.65
CA ARG A 42 -2.15 7.32 1.02
C ARG A 42 -2.52 6.22 0.05
N ILE A 43 -3.75 5.71 0.17
CA ILE A 43 -4.38 4.87 -0.84
C ILE A 43 -5.40 5.72 -1.59
N SER A 44 -5.43 5.61 -2.91
CA SER A 44 -6.38 6.31 -3.78
C SER A 44 -6.72 5.47 -5.00
N GLY A 45 -7.93 5.64 -5.53
CA GLY A 45 -8.33 5.10 -6.82
C GLY A 45 -8.04 6.10 -7.96
N GLN A 46 -7.87 5.58 -9.18
CA GLN A 46 -7.82 6.41 -10.38
C GLN A 46 -9.21 6.95 -10.77
N HIS A 47 -10.26 6.21 -10.44
CA HIS A 47 -11.65 6.54 -10.74
C HIS A 47 -12.43 6.91 -9.47
N ASP A 48 -13.67 7.37 -9.64
CA ASP A 48 -14.59 7.62 -8.53
C ASP A 48 -15.06 6.31 -7.85
N THR A 49 -15.82 6.44 -6.78
CA THR A 49 -16.26 5.32 -5.94
C THR A 49 -17.32 4.41 -6.57
N SER A 50 -17.72 4.64 -7.83
CA SER A 50 -18.56 3.71 -8.60
C SER A 50 -17.77 2.52 -9.16
N TYR A 51 -16.44 2.56 -9.12
CA TYR A 51 -15.56 1.48 -9.56
C TYR A 51 -15.21 0.53 -8.41
N GLN A 52 -14.93 -0.74 -8.75
CA GLN A 52 -14.76 -1.78 -7.75
C GLN A 52 -13.34 -1.81 -7.17
N TYR A 53 -13.03 -0.86 -6.30
CA TYR A 53 -11.80 -0.85 -5.53
C TYR A 53 -12.08 -0.46 -4.08
N ASP A 54 -11.18 -0.88 -3.19
CA ASP A 54 -11.13 -0.39 -1.81
C ASP A 54 -9.71 -0.48 -1.27
N GLY A 55 -9.50 0.05 -0.07
CA GLY A 55 -8.27 -0.14 0.65
C GLY A 55 -8.45 0.10 2.14
N GLY A 56 -7.40 -0.13 2.89
CA GLY A 56 -7.43 0.11 4.31
C GLY A 56 -6.10 -0.15 4.97
N ALA A 57 -6.11 -0.05 6.29
CA ALA A 57 -4.96 -0.35 7.12
C ALA A 57 -5.39 -1.13 8.36
N THR A 58 -4.50 -2.00 8.82
CA THR A 58 -4.43 -2.42 10.20
C THR A 58 -3.33 -1.62 10.90
N SER A 59 -3.04 -1.91 12.18
CA SER A 59 -1.85 -1.37 12.82
C SER A 59 -0.54 -1.84 12.18
N GLU A 60 -0.53 -2.91 11.38
CA GLU A 60 0.69 -3.55 10.89
C GLU A 60 0.94 -3.40 9.39
N TYR A 61 -0.12 -3.26 8.60
CA TYR A 61 -0.03 -3.26 7.14
C TYR A 61 -1.18 -2.49 6.51
N LEU A 62 -0.95 -2.08 5.26
CA LEU A 62 -1.96 -1.57 4.36
C LEU A 62 -2.45 -2.70 3.47
N TRP A 63 -3.69 -2.62 3.03
CA TRP A 63 -4.22 -3.52 2.01
C TRP A 63 -4.94 -2.72 0.94
N VAL A 64 -4.86 -3.20 -0.28
CA VAL A 64 -5.58 -2.68 -1.44
C VAL A 64 -6.34 -3.82 -2.08
N ARG A 65 -7.58 -3.55 -2.52
CA ARG A 65 -8.47 -4.53 -3.12
C ARG A 65 -9.07 -3.96 -4.40
N ALA A 66 -9.20 -4.79 -5.42
CA ALA A 66 -9.87 -4.45 -6.67
C ALA A 66 -10.66 -5.64 -7.22
N GLY A 67 -11.69 -5.37 -8.01
CA GLY A 67 -12.54 -6.35 -8.68
C GLY A 67 -13.70 -6.88 -7.83
N GLY A 68 -14.46 -7.80 -8.41
CA GLY A 68 -15.72 -8.32 -7.89
C GLY A 68 -16.75 -7.22 -7.66
N ASN A 69 -17.49 -7.34 -6.56
CA ASN A 69 -18.45 -6.33 -6.09
C ASN A 69 -17.85 -5.46 -4.98
N THR A 70 -16.53 -5.24 -5.01
CA THR A 70 -15.85 -4.41 -3.99
C THR A 70 -16.41 -2.99 -4.01
N GLN A 71 -16.74 -2.46 -2.84
CA GLN A 71 -17.23 -1.09 -2.68
C GLN A 71 -16.24 -0.30 -1.83
N SER A 72 -15.85 0.89 -2.31
CA SER A 72 -14.87 1.72 -1.62
C SER A 72 -15.41 2.26 -0.30
N THR A 73 -14.68 2.01 0.79
CA THR A 73 -14.86 2.60 2.11
C THR A 73 -13.91 3.77 2.36
N ILE A 74 -12.91 3.96 1.49
CA ILE A 74 -11.91 5.01 1.56
C ILE A 74 -12.24 6.25 0.72
N GLY A 75 -13.38 6.26 0.03
CA GLY A 75 -13.73 7.30 -0.93
C GLY A 75 -12.77 7.32 -2.12
N THR A 76 -12.42 8.52 -2.58
CA THR A 76 -11.41 8.74 -3.65
C THR A 76 -9.98 8.65 -3.13
N GLY A 77 -9.78 8.63 -1.81
CA GLY A 77 -8.51 8.31 -1.20
C GLY A 77 -8.41 8.76 0.25
N LYS A 78 -7.65 7.98 1.02
CA LYS A 78 -7.49 8.15 2.46
C LYS A 78 -6.04 7.92 2.85
N THR A 79 -5.60 8.70 3.83
CA THR A 79 -4.28 8.55 4.44
C THR A 79 -4.42 7.66 5.69
N PHE A 80 -3.49 6.74 5.83
CA PHE A 80 -3.42 5.80 6.93
C PHE A 80 -2.07 5.89 7.63
N ASN A 81 -2.09 5.61 8.93
CA ASN A 81 -0.90 5.45 9.73
C ASN A 81 -0.79 3.99 10.16
N ILE A 82 0.38 3.39 9.94
CA ILE A 82 0.71 2.04 10.41
C ILE A 82 1.84 2.10 11.43
N ASN A 83 1.84 1.17 12.37
CA ASN A 83 2.95 0.97 13.29
C ASN A 83 4.06 0.23 12.54
N GLN A 84 5.07 0.98 12.13
CA GLN A 84 6.23 0.46 11.42
C GLN A 84 7.51 0.97 12.10
N PRO A 85 8.54 0.13 12.27
CA PRO A 85 9.84 0.56 12.79
C PRO A 85 10.41 1.75 12.01
N SER A 86 11.30 2.53 12.62
CA SER A 86 11.97 3.67 11.95
C SER A 86 12.97 3.23 10.86
N GLN A 87 13.45 1.99 10.94
CA GLN A 87 14.40 1.38 10.01
C GLN A 87 14.09 -0.12 9.85
N PRO A 88 14.47 -0.76 8.74
CA PRO A 88 14.22 -2.19 8.54
C PRO A 88 15.05 -3.04 9.51
N GLU A 89 14.51 -4.20 9.86
CA GLU A 89 15.27 -5.25 10.53
C GLU A 89 16.29 -5.82 9.54
N MET A 90 17.58 -5.59 9.80
CA MET A 90 18.66 -6.03 8.91
C MET A 90 19.01 -7.52 9.09
N GLY A 91 18.48 -8.17 10.14
CA GLY A 91 18.88 -9.51 10.54
C GLY A 91 20.38 -9.62 10.83
N ASN A 92 20.82 -10.85 11.12
CA ASN A 92 22.22 -11.22 10.96
C ASN A 92 22.30 -12.00 9.65
N LEU A 93 23.10 -11.51 8.71
CA LEU A 93 23.51 -12.31 7.56
C LEU A 93 24.71 -13.14 8.03
N ASP A 94 24.46 -14.38 8.43
CA ASP A 94 25.53 -15.35 8.64
C ASP A 94 26.11 -15.69 7.25
N PHE A 95 27.40 -15.39 7.06
CA PHE A 95 28.18 -15.74 5.87
C PHE A 95 29.17 -16.84 6.21
#